data_AF-A0A1P8UD80-F1
#
_entry.id   AF-A0A1P8UD80-F1
#
_cell.length_a   1.000
_cell.length_b   1.000
_cell.length_c   1.000
_cell.angle_alpha   90.00
_cell.angle_beta   90.00
_cell.angle_gamma   90.00
#
_symmetry.space_group_name_H-M   'P 1'
#
loop_
_entity.id
_entity.type
_entity.pdbx_description
1 polymer ?
#
loop_
_entity_poly.entity_id
_entity_poly.type
_entity_poly.pdbx_seq_one_letter_code
_entity_poly.pdbx_strand_id
1 'polypeptide(L)'
;MSDRLPDRDHFDRPQAMTLLSTLSAKLHHRPPPFDAEIWRRASADQAVLTTLPDAGREKLWALAHDFLRTRAINPVGGLALENDARLRLALLAALPVLELGLNWYHGLHEVVVYPAGFAPQHNWTDECGIVHTERRALSGEAWNEGLLIVSWADVQAAAPLDGHHVVLHECAHWLDMQAGAANGRPPLHPGMSAAEWTRVFTQAYAAFRHTPRHYPSLDPYAAEAPAEFFAVACEAFFEIPHALTRDFPAVYALLAALLRQDPRQRIAPLENTP
;
A
#
# COMPACT_ATOMS: atom_id res chain seq x y z
N MET A 1 -20.31 31.17 -64.82
CA MET A 1 -21.43 31.57 -63.95
C MET A 1 -21.21 30.79 -62.65
N SER A 2 -20.89 31.46 -61.53
CA SER A 2 -20.29 30.88 -60.30
C SER A 2 -18.92 30.18 -60.53
N ASP A 3 -18.04 29.85 -59.57
CA ASP A 3 -17.72 30.36 -58.20
C ASP A 3 -16.43 29.64 -57.69
N ARG A 4 -15.60 30.12 -56.72
CA ARG A 4 -15.40 31.47 -56.15
C ARG A 4 -14.03 31.60 -55.43
N LEU A 5 -13.16 32.53 -55.87
CA LEU A 5 -12.12 33.25 -55.08
C LEU A 5 -10.95 32.45 -54.42
N PRO A 6 -9.86 33.13 -53.98
CA PRO A 6 -8.52 32.54 -53.89
C PRO A 6 -8.07 32.12 -52.49
N ASP A 7 -7.00 31.34 -52.46
CA ASP A 7 -6.30 30.87 -51.26
C ASP A 7 -5.47 31.98 -50.58
N ARG A 8 -5.70 32.16 -49.28
CA ARG A 8 -5.03 33.04 -48.29
C ARG A 8 -5.37 32.42 -46.93
N ASP A 9 -4.43 32.12 -46.03
CA ASP A 9 -3.40 33.05 -45.53
C ASP A 9 -2.17 32.34 -44.94
N HIS A 10 -1.13 33.14 -44.76
CA HIS A 10 0.13 32.77 -44.11
C HIS A 10 -0.03 32.85 -42.59
N PHE A 11 0.16 31.76 -41.84
CA PHE A 11 0.30 31.82 -40.38
C PHE A 11 1.45 30.98 -39.85
N ASP A 12 2.18 31.61 -38.93
CA ASP A 12 3.39 31.18 -38.24
C ASP A 12 3.46 29.70 -37.84
N ARG A 13 4.63 29.10 -38.05
CA ARG A 13 5.06 27.91 -37.30
C ARG A 13 5.78 28.38 -36.02
N PRO A 14 5.19 28.22 -34.83
CA PRO A 14 5.96 28.41 -33.60
C PRO A 14 7.07 27.34 -33.53
N GLN A 15 8.31 27.80 -33.41
CA GLN A 15 9.45 26.95 -33.11
C GLN A 15 9.32 26.46 -31.66
N ALA A 16 8.74 25.28 -31.45
CA ALA A 16 8.66 24.66 -30.13
C ALA A 16 10.07 24.30 -29.64
N MET A 17 10.53 25.04 -28.63
CA MET A 17 11.88 24.97 -28.06
C MET A 17 12.29 23.56 -27.64
N THR A 18 13.56 23.25 -27.87
CA THR A 18 14.30 22.13 -27.29
C THR A 18 14.30 22.19 -25.75
N LEU A 19 13.27 21.64 -25.10
CA LEU A 19 13.21 21.55 -23.64
C LEU A 19 14.00 20.33 -23.14
N LEU A 20 15.28 20.60 -22.90
CA LEU A 20 16.08 20.10 -21.79
C LEU A 20 16.11 18.58 -21.53
N SER A 21 17.24 18.01 -21.92
CA SER A 21 17.85 16.86 -21.29
C SER A 21 18.01 17.00 -19.77
N THR A 22 17.05 16.50 -19.00
CA THR A 22 17.18 16.28 -17.53
C THR A 22 16.89 14.85 -17.10
N LEU A 23 17.08 13.87 -17.99
CA LEU A 23 17.18 12.45 -17.65
C LEU A 23 18.55 12.03 -17.05
N SER A 24 19.49 12.97 -16.88
CA SER A 24 20.86 12.73 -16.41
C SER A 24 21.12 13.32 -15.01
N ALA A 25 20.22 13.09 -14.07
CA ALA A 25 20.41 13.41 -12.66
C ALA A 25 19.94 12.28 -11.71
N LYS A 26 20.10 11.00 -12.12
CA LYS A 26 20.24 9.89 -11.16
C LYS A 26 21.61 9.98 -10.45
N LEU A 27 21.87 11.12 -9.79
CA LEU A 27 22.94 11.19 -8.81
C LEU A 27 22.68 10.12 -7.76
N HIS A 28 23.75 9.45 -7.34
CA HIS A 28 23.74 8.52 -6.21
C HIS A 28 23.50 9.29 -4.90
N HIS A 29 22.29 9.81 -4.72
CA HIS A 29 21.90 10.46 -3.49
C HIS A 29 21.70 9.38 -2.44
N ARG A 30 22.77 9.14 -1.67
CA ARG A 30 22.70 8.32 -0.47
C ARG A 30 21.61 8.92 0.43
N PRO A 31 20.70 8.11 1.00
CA PRO A 31 19.76 8.61 2.00
C PRO A 31 20.54 9.28 3.15
N PRO A 32 19.93 10.24 3.86
CA PRO A 32 20.59 10.86 5.00
C PRO A 32 21.05 9.78 6.00
N PRO A 33 22.16 9.98 6.71
CA PRO A 33 22.58 9.06 7.78
C PRO A 33 21.43 8.79 8.75
N PHE A 34 21.37 7.57 9.29
CA PHE A 34 20.36 7.20 10.27
C PHE A 34 20.47 8.12 11.50
N ASP A 35 19.38 8.79 11.83
CA ASP A 35 19.26 9.62 13.02
C ASP A 35 18.27 8.95 13.99
N ALA A 36 18.80 8.48 15.12
CA ALA A 36 18.01 7.75 16.11
C ALA A 36 16.91 8.59 16.76
N GLU A 37 17.08 9.91 16.84
CA GLU A 37 16.12 10.83 17.45
C GLU A 37 15.00 11.20 16.47
N ILE A 38 15.32 11.43 15.19
CA ILE A 38 14.31 11.56 14.13
C ILE A 38 13.54 10.23 13.97
N TRP A 39 14.24 9.09 13.95
CA TRP A 39 13.60 7.76 13.92
C TRP A 39 12.61 7.62 15.08
N ARG A 40 13.04 7.93 16.31
CA ARG A 40 12.19 7.81 17.52
C ARG A 40 10.90 8.63 17.43
N ARG A 41 10.93 9.82 16.81
CA ARG A 41 9.72 10.65 16.62
C ARG A 41 8.85 10.18 15.45
N ALA A 42 9.47 9.82 14.32
CA ALA A 42 8.75 9.33 13.16
C ALA A 42 8.06 7.98 13.44
N SER A 43 8.75 7.05 14.12
CA SER A 43 8.21 5.74 14.54
C SER A 43 7.45 5.76 15.87
N ALA A 44 7.25 6.93 16.49
CA ALA A 44 6.46 7.03 17.71
C ALA A 44 5.03 6.52 17.46
N ASP A 45 4.41 5.90 18.46
CA ASP A 45 3.02 5.44 18.41
C ASP A 45 2.71 4.54 17.20
N GLN A 46 3.66 3.72 16.74
CA GLN A 46 3.50 2.75 15.64
C GLN A 46 4.29 1.47 15.98
N ALA A 47 3.67 0.55 16.74
CA ALA A 47 4.36 -0.62 17.30
C ALA A 47 4.98 -1.54 16.24
N VAL A 48 4.38 -1.61 15.05
CA VAL A 48 4.90 -2.38 13.91
C VAL A 48 6.29 -1.95 13.45
N LEU A 49 6.67 -0.68 13.66
CA LEU A 49 7.99 -0.14 13.35
C LEU A 49 9.00 -0.34 14.48
N THR A 50 8.57 -0.23 15.74
CA THR A 50 9.49 -0.28 16.89
C THR A 50 10.10 -1.66 17.11
N THR A 51 9.39 -2.72 16.69
CA THR A 51 9.83 -4.12 16.80
C THR A 51 11.01 -4.47 15.87
N LEU A 52 11.33 -3.68 14.85
CA LEU A 52 12.47 -3.96 13.96
C LEU A 52 13.82 -3.96 14.72
N PRO A 53 14.73 -4.90 14.44
CA PRO A 53 16.12 -4.83 14.91
C PRO A 53 16.89 -3.72 14.17
N ASP A 54 17.98 -3.23 14.75
CA ASP A 54 18.68 -2.01 14.27
C ASP A 54 19.08 -2.05 12.79
N ALA A 55 19.62 -3.17 12.30
CA ALA A 55 19.93 -3.34 10.87
C ALA A 55 18.69 -3.22 9.96
N GLY A 56 17.51 -3.65 10.45
CA GLY A 56 16.23 -3.46 9.77
C GLY A 56 15.75 -2.00 9.83
N ARG A 57 16.01 -1.29 10.93
CA ARG A 57 15.68 0.14 11.10
C ARG A 57 16.48 1.00 10.12
N GLU A 58 17.80 0.80 10.02
CA GLU A 58 18.65 1.53 9.06
C GLU A 58 18.24 1.26 7.61
N LYS A 59 17.90 0.00 7.28
CA LYS A 59 17.44 -0.38 5.94
C LYS A 59 16.08 0.23 5.61
N LEU A 60 15.13 0.21 6.54
CA LEU A 60 13.81 0.81 6.34
C LEU A 60 13.89 2.33 6.24
N TRP A 61 14.74 2.98 7.06
CA TRP A 61 15.05 4.40 6.97
C TRP A 61 15.56 4.78 5.57
N ALA A 62 16.55 4.05 5.05
CA ALA A 62 17.06 4.25 3.69
C ALA A 62 15.94 4.13 2.64
N LEU A 63 15.11 3.09 2.75
CA LEU A 63 14.02 2.83 1.81
C LEU A 63 12.90 3.88 1.87
N ALA A 64 12.57 4.37 3.07
CA ALA A 64 11.58 5.43 3.29
C ALA A 64 12.05 6.78 2.76
N HIS A 65 13.35 7.11 2.87
CA HIS A 65 13.90 8.30 2.23
C HIS A 65 13.89 8.21 0.70
N ASP A 66 14.14 7.01 0.13
CA ASP A 66 13.93 6.79 -1.31
C ASP A 66 12.44 6.85 -1.71
N PHE A 67 11.51 6.46 -0.82
CA PHE A 67 10.07 6.63 -1.03
C PHE A 67 9.73 8.13 -1.11
N LEU A 68 10.09 8.92 -0.10
CA LEU A 68 9.86 10.39 -0.06
C LEU A 68 10.48 11.14 -1.25
N ARG A 69 11.59 10.62 -1.80
CA ARG A 69 12.26 11.19 -2.98
C ARG A 69 11.54 10.86 -4.30
N THR A 70 10.77 9.77 -4.33
CA THR A 70 10.14 9.25 -5.56
C THR A 70 8.63 9.41 -5.60
N ARG A 71 8.00 9.67 -4.46
CA ARG A 71 6.55 9.72 -4.28
C ARG A 71 6.16 10.92 -3.43
N ALA A 72 5.13 11.65 -3.86
CA ALA A 72 4.56 12.73 -3.07
C ALA A 72 3.78 12.18 -1.87
N ILE A 73 3.67 12.97 -0.81
CA ILE A 73 2.71 12.74 0.28
C ILE A 73 1.93 14.05 0.43
N ASN A 74 0.69 14.06 -0.01
CA ASN A 74 -0.12 15.26 -0.16
C ASN A 74 -1.29 15.23 0.82
N PRO A 75 -1.18 15.92 1.97
CA PRO A 75 -2.32 16.09 2.85
C PRO A 75 -3.32 17.08 2.23
N VAL A 76 -4.60 16.75 2.37
CA VAL A 76 -5.73 17.50 1.79
C VAL A 76 -6.76 17.85 2.87
N GLY A 77 -7.83 18.56 2.51
CA GLY A 77 -8.88 18.93 3.47
C GLY A 77 -8.41 19.86 4.60
N GLY A 78 -7.33 20.62 4.39
CA GLY A 78 -6.73 21.50 5.40
C GLY A 78 -5.82 20.79 6.41
N LEU A 79 -5.58 19.48 6.27
CA LEU A 79 -4.62 18.74 7.09
C LEU A 79 -3.19 19.27 6.87
N ALA A 80 -2.47 19.51 7.96
CA ALA A 80 -1.04 19.80 7.94
C ALA A 80 -0.26 18.56 8.42
N LEU A 81 0.73 18.13 7.64
CA LEU A 81 1.66 17.05 8.03
C LEU A 81 3.08 17.59 8.11
N GLU A 82 3.61 17.57 9.33
CA GLU A 82 5.02 17.83 9.64
C GLU A 82 5.95 16.78 9.04
N ASN A 83 7.25 17.08 8.98
CA ASN A 83 8.25 16.19 8.39
C ASN A 83 8.30 14.81 9.05
N ASP A 84 8.19 14.72 10.38
CA ASP A 84 8.19 13.44 11.11
C ASP A 84 6.96 12.59 10.77
N ALA A 85 5.80 13.21 10.50
CA ALA A 85 4.57 12.52 10.09
C ALA A 85 4.64 12.02 8.64
N ARG A 86 5.27 12.80 7.75
CA ARG A 86 5.57 12.38 6.37
C ARG A 86 6.55 11.20 6.35
N LEU A 87 7.59 11.25 7.18
CA LEU A 87 8.54 10.16 7.35
C LEU A 87 7.87 8.91 7.95
N ARG A 88 6.95 9.07 8.93
CA ARG A 88 6.12 7.96 9.44
C ARG A 88 5.40 7.23 8.31
N LEU A 89 4.65 7.96 7.49
CA LEU A 89 3.92 7.38 6.35
C LEU A 89 4.85 6.66 5.37
N ALA A 90 6.02 7.23 5.09
CA ALA A 90 7.02 6.60 4.22
C ALA A 90 7.65 5.34 4.84
N LEU A 91 7.90 5.30 6.15
CA LEU A 91 8.38 4.11 6.88
C LEU A 91 7.33 2.99 6.83
N LEU A 92 6.07 3.32 7.09
CA LEU A 92 4.95 2.37 7.06
C LEU A 92 4.74 1.81 5.65
N ALA A 93 4.65 2.68 4.64
CA ALA A 93 4.50 2.27 3.26
C ALA A 93 5.70 1.45 2.76
N ALA A 94 6.93 1.77 3.19
CA ALA A 94 8.13 1.01 2.81
C ALA A 94 8.24 -0.37 3.51
N LEU A 95 7.51 -0.62 4.60
CA LEU A 95 7.67 -1.85 5.40
C LEU A 95 7.30 -3.15 4.66
N PRO A 96 6.17 -3.27 3.94
CA PRO A 96 5.86 -4.46 3.14
C PRO A 96 6.96 -4.81 2.11
N VAL A 97 7.59 -3.77 1.54
CA VAL A 97 8.61 -3.90 0.49
C VAL A 97 10.04 -3.80 1.02
N LEU A 98 10.27 -3.88 2.33
CA LEU A 98 11.61 -3.77 2.95
C LEU A 98 12.65 -4.73 2.33
N GLU A 99 12.24 -5.97 2.06
CA GLU A 99 13.07 -7.02 1.46
C GLU A 99 12.87 -7.19 -0.06
N LEU A 100 12.05 -6.32 -0.66
CA LEU A 100 11.62 -6.40 -2.06
C LEU A 100 12.11 -5.21 -2.90
N GLY A 101 12.20 -4.02 -2.30
CA GLY A 101 12.53 -2.75 -2.93
C GLY A 101 11.33 -2.05 -3.58
N LEU A 102 11.41 -0.72 -3.67
CA LEU A 102 10.32 0.17 -4.15
C LEU A 102 9.87 -0.05 -5.60
N ASN A 103 10.53 -0.93 -6.36
CA ASN A 103 10.09 -1.35 -7.70
C ASN A 103 8.80 -2.18 -7.65
N TRP A 104 8.47 -2.78 -6.50
CA TRP A 104 7.19 -3.45 -6.26
C TRP A 104 6.00 -2.49 -6.12
N TYR A 105 6.28 -1.19 -5.96
CA TYR A 105 5.30 -0.12 -6.07
C TYR A 105 5.48 0.64 -7.40
N HIS A 106 5.64 -0.08 -8.50
CA HIS A 106 5.61 0.54 -9.82
C HIS A 106 4.24 1.20 -10.04
N GLY A 107 4.23 2.34 -10.73
CA GLY A 107 3.04 3.18 -10.92
C GLY A 107 2.60 3.99 -9.70
N LEU A 108 3.05 3.69 -8.48
CA LEU A 108 2.71 4.52 -7.31
C LEU A 108 3.53 5.82 -7.35
N HIS A 109 2.83 6.95 -7.39
CA HIS A 109 3.38 8.30 -7.52
C HIS A 109 3.08 9.19 -6.31
N GLU A 110 1.98 8.96 -5.60
CA GLU A 110 1.51 9.85 -4.55
C GLU A 110 0.72 9.11 -3.46
N VAL A 111 0.86 9.59 -2.21
CA VAL A 111 -0.01 9.21 -1.09
C VAL A 111 -0.87 10.42 -0.73
N VAL A 112 -2.18 10.32 -0.94
CA VAL A 112 -3.15 11.37 -0.58
C VAL A 112 -3.63 11.11 0.84
N VAL A 113 -3.52 12.11 1.72
CA VAL A 113 -3.83 11.96 3.14
C VAL A 113 -4.98 12.88 3.56
N TYR A 114 -6.11 12.27 3.94
CA TYR A 114 -7.30 12.98 4.37
C TYR A 114 -7.39 13.08 5.91
N PRO A 115 -8.05 14.11 6.47
CA PRO A 115 -8.48 14.09 7.86
C PRO A 115 -9.59 13.03 8.10
N ALA A 116 -9.90 12.76 9.36
CA ALA A 116 -10.92 11.78 9.77
C ALA A 116 -12.26 11.97 9.04
N GLY A 117 -12.88 10.87 8.61
CA GLY A 117 -14.22 10.88 8.00
C GLY A 117 -14.31 11.53 6.62
N PHE A 118 -13.16 11.86 5.98
CA PHE A 118 -13.11 12.54 4.69
C PHE A 118 -12.59 11.64 3.56
N ALA A 119 -12.95 10.35 3.55
CA ALA A 119 -12.80 9.54 2.36
C ALA A 119 -13.66 10.14 1.23
N PRO A 120 -13.13 10.39 0.02
CA PRO A 120 -13.94 10.90 -1.07
C PRO A 120 -15.05 9.91 -1.42
N GLN A 121 -16.31 10.38 -1.36
CA GLN A 121 -17.42 9.64 -1.94
C GLN A 121 -17.27 9.66 -3.46
N HIS A 122 -16.62 8.64 -4.01
CA HIS A 122 -16.68 8.34 -5.44
C HIS A 122 -18.05 7.73 -5.75
N ASN A 123 -19.08 8.59 -5.72
CA ASN A 123 -20.42 8.27 -6.15
C ASN A 123 -20.38 8.00 -7.66
N TRP A 124 -20.36 6.73 -8.06
CA TRP A 124 -20.73 6.36 -9.41
C TRP A 124 -22.25 6.32 -9.50
N THR A 125 -22.78 6.99 -10.52
CA THR A 125 -24.18 6.89 -10.92
C THR A 125 -24.24 5.93 -12.09
N ASP A 126 -25.00 4.85 -11.96
CA ASP A 126 -25.22 3.93 -13.07
C ASP A 126 -26.06 4.57 -14.19
N GLU A 127 -26.19 3.89 -15.33
CA GLU A 127 -27.03 4.35 -16.45
C GLU A 127 -28.54 4.43 -16.10
N CYS A 128 -28.94 4.00 -14.88
CA CYS A 128 -30.29 4.05 -14.36
C CYS A 128 -30.50 5.15 -13.29
N GLY A 129 -29.48 5.93 -12.93
CA GLY A 129 -29.59 7.03 -11.97
C GLY A 129 -29.48 6.62 -10.49
N ILE A 130 -29.01 5.41 -10.18
CA ILE A 130 -28.88 4.91 -8.81
C ILE A 130 -27.47 5.19 -8.29
N VAL A 131 -27.38 5.77 -7.09
CA VAL A 131 -26.12 6.04 -6.39
C VAL A 131 -25.79 4.84 -5.48
N HIS A 132 -24.67 4.19 -5.74
CA HIS A 132 -24.18 3.08 -4.92
C HIS A 132 -23.05 3.53 -3.98
N THR A 133 -23.27 3.40 -2.67
CA THR A 133 -22.23 3.60 -1.64
C THR A 133 -21.44 2.30 -1.46
N GLU A 134 -20.30 2.14 -2.13
CA GLU A 134 -19.49 0.93 -1.96
C GLU A 134 -17.99 1.23 -1.87
N ARG A 135 -17.38 0.86 -0.73
CA ARG A 135 -15.93 0.73 -0.55
C ARG A 135 -15.50 -0.60 -1.18
N ARG A 136 -15.69 -0.74 -2.49
CA ARG A 136 -15.22 -1.88 -3.29
C ARG A 136 -14.06 -1.43 -4.17
N ALA A 137 -13.07 -2.31 -4.31
CA ALA A 137 -12.21 -2.30 -5.48
C ALA A 137 -13.10 -2.37 -6.73
N LEU A 138 -13.19 -1.27 -7.46
CA LEU A 138 -14.02 -1.17 -8.66
C LEU A 138 -13.55 -2.19 -9.70
N SER A 139 -14.52 -2.80 -10.38
CA SER A 139 -14.31 -3.86 -11.37
C SER A 139 -13.21 -3.49 -12.37
N GLY A 140 -12.47 -4.50 -12.82
CA GLY A 140 -11.33 -4.31 -13.72
C GLY A 140 -11.64 -3.42 -14.93
N GLU A 141 -10.61 -2.66 -15.32
CA GLU A 141 -10.61 -1.50 -16.24
C GLU A 141 -10.65 -0.13 -15.53
N ALA A 142 -9.43 0.40 -15.29
CA ALA A 142 -9.08 1.82 -15.07
C ALA A 142 -9.39 2.51 -13.71
N TRP A 143 -8.58 2.19 -12.69
CA TRP A 143 -8.10 3.18 -11.70
C TRP A 143 -6.59 3.01 -11.48
N ASN A 144 -5.77 3.57 -12.38
CA ASN A 144 -4.31 3.56 -12.26
C ASN A 144 -3.76 5.00 -12.29
N GLU A 145 -4.30 5.85 -11.41
CA GLU A 145 -3.86 7.25 -11.25
C GLU A 145 -2.57 7.38 -10.41
N GLY A 146 -2.03 6.26 -9.90
CA GLY A 146 -0.79 6.26 -9.13
C GLY A 146 -0.94 6.76 -7.69
N LEU A 147 -2.15 6.68 -7.13
CA LEU A 147 -2.50 7.23 -5.81
C LEU A 147 -2.74 6.12 -4.78
N LEU A 148 -2.15 6.25 -3.60
CA LEU A 148 -2.54 5.55 -2.37
C LEU A 148 -3.35 6.51 -1.50
N ILE A 149 -4.56 6.17 -1.08
CA ILE A 149 -5.42 7.08 -0.30
C ILE A 149 -5.53 6.57 1.14
N VAL A 150 -5.21 7.41 2.13
CA VAL A 150 -5.30 7.06 3.55
C VAL A 150 -5.93 8.17 4.39
N SER A 151 -6.61 7.78 5.47
CA SER A 151 -7.13 8.67 6.51
C SER A 151 -6.10 8.80 7.63
N TRP A 152 -5.70 10.03 7.95
CA TRP A 152 -4.70 10.29 8.98
C TRP A 152 -5.15 9.81 10.36
N ALA A 153 -6.45 9.86 10.66
CA ALA A 153 -6.97 9.34 11.92
C ALA A 153 -6.83 7.81 12.03
N ASP A 154 -6.99 7.09 10.92
CA ASP A 154 -6.83 5.63 10.90
C ASP A 154 -5.36 5.24 10.95
N VAL A 155 -4.45 6.06 10.37
CA VAL A 155 -2.99 5.92 10.56
C VAL A 155 -2.59 6.15 12.01
N GLN A 156 -3.21 7.10 12.71
CA GLN A 156 -2.99 7.33 14.13
C GLN A 156 -3.62 6.25 15.02
N ALA A 157 -4.74 5.65 14.61
CA ALA A 157 -5.41 4.57 15.33
C ALA A 157 -4.63 3.24 15.24
N ALA A 158 -3.97 2.96 14.11
CA ALA A 158 -3.09 1.81 13.86
C ALA A 158 -1.76 1.84 14.66
N ALA A 159 -1.80 2.35 15.89
CA ALA A 159 -0.66 2.44 16.79
C ALA A 159 -0.26 1.13 17.50
N PRO A 160 -1.21 0.29 18.00
CA PRO A 160 -0.89 -0.96 18.68
C PRO A 160 -0.81 -2.15 17.73
N LEU A 161 -0.22 -3.27 18.19
CA LEU A 161 -0.25 -4.54 17.47
C LEU A 161 -1.60 -5.27 17.70
N ASP A 162 -2.68 -4.77 17.09
CA ASP A 162 -4.04 -5.32 17.28
C ASP A 162 -4.60 -6.12 16.08
N GLY A 163 -3.91 -6.07 14.93
CA GLY A 163 -4.30 -6.76 13.71
C GLY A 163 -4.86 -5.88 12.60
N HIS A 164 -5.07 -4.58 12.84
CA HIS A 164 -5.57 -3.64 11.85
C HIS A 164 -4.58 -2.48 11.62
N HIS A 165 -4.16 -2.30 10.37
CA HIS A 165 -3.22 -1.25 9.99
C HIS A 165 -3.44 -0.73 8.56
N VAL A 166 -4.22 0.34 8.43
CA VAL A 166 -4.67 0.93 7.14
C VAL A 166 -3.55 1.12 6.10
N VAL A 167 -2.36 1.59 6.46
CA VAL A 167 -1.27 1.78 5.46
C VAL A 167 -0.79 0.45 4.88
N LEU A 168 -0.75 -0.62 5.68
CA LEU A 168 -0.33 -1.95 5.24
C LEU A 168 -1.43 -2.62 4.40
N HIS A 169 -2.70 -2.38 4.73
CA HIS A 169 -3.87 -2.76 3.92
C HIS A 169 -3.80 -2.18 2.50
N GLU A 170 -3.72 -0.86 2.38
CA GLU A 170 -3.65 -0.18 1.07
C GLU A 170 -2.38 -0.57 0.29
N CYS A 171 -1.24 -0.76 0.98
CA CYS A 171 -0.02 -1.27 0.34
C CYS A 171 -0.18 -2.72 -0.16
N ALA A 172 -0.93 -3.57 0.54
CA ALA A 172 -1.22 -4.92 0.08
C ALA A 172 -2.10 -4.91 -1.19
N HIS A 173 -3.16 -4.11 -1.22
CA HIS A 173 -3.94 -3.88 -2.45
C HIS A 173 -3.05 -3.37 -3.60
N TRP A 174 -2.12 -2.45 -3.33
CA TRP A 174 -1.16 -1.99 -4.34
C TRP A 174 -0.27 -3.11 -4.90
N LEU A 175 0.20 -4.02 -4.04
CA LEU A 175 0.98 -5.21 -4.45
C LEU A 175 0.14 -6.18 -5.29
N ASP A 176 -1.11 -6.43 -4.91
CA ASP A 176 -2.04 -7.31 -5.63
C ASP A 176 -2.30 -6.80 -7.05
N MET A 177 -2.56 -5.49 -7.18
CA MET A 177 -2.82 -4.83 -8.46
C MET A 177 -1.62 -4.83 -9.44
N GLN A 178 -0.39 -5.15 -8.99
CA GLN A 178 0.75 -5.29 -9.90
C GLN A 178 0.58 -6.47 -10.90
N ALA A 179 -0.38 -7.38 -10.68
CA ALA A 179 -0.73 -8.48 -11.59
C ALA A 179 -1.98 -8.21 -12.45
N GLY A 180 -2.65 -7.05 -12.31
CA GLY A 180 -3.92 -6.73 -12.98
C GLY A 180 -4.97 -6.22 -11.98
N ALA A 181 -6.23 -6.64 -12.13
CA ALA A 181 -7.26 -6.34 -11.13
C ALA A 181 -7.00 -7.11 -9.83
N ALA A 182 -7.25 -6.47 -8.68
CA ALA A 182 -7.08 -7.09 -7.36
C ALA A 182 -7.92 -8.38 -7.24
N ASN A 183 -7.30 -9.46 -6.79
CA ASN A 183 -7.88 -10.81 -6.68
C ASN A 183 -7.28 -11.68 -5.57
N GLY A 184 -6.41 -11.13 -4.72
CA GLY A 184 -5.70 -11.84 -3.67
C GLY A 184 -4.51 -12.68 -4.16
N ARG A 185 -3.93 -12.32 -5.32
CA ARG A 185 -2.71 -12.93 -5.87
C ARG A 185 -1.84 -11.88 -6.57
N PRO A 186 -0.98 -11.17 -5.81
CA PRO A 186 0.08 -10.34 -6.38
C PRO A 186 1.03 -11.14 -7.29
N PRO A 187 1.90 -10.46 -8.07
CA PRO A 187 3.01 -11.12 -8.74
C PRO A 187 3.84 -11.92 -7.74
N LEU A 188 4.19 -13.14 -8.11
CA LEU A 188 4.96 -14.05 -7.24
C LEU A 188 6.42 -14.10 -7.67
N HIS A 189 7.33 -14.34 -6.72
CA HIS A 189 8.75 -14.51 -7.04
C HIS A 189 9.00 -15.74 -7.93
N PRO A 190 10.04 -15.71 -8.78
CA PRO A 190 10.55 -16.93 -9.41
C PRO A 190 10.80 -18.04 -8.37
N GLY A 191 10.21 -19.21 -8.60
CA GLY A 191 10.26 -20.35 -7.67
C GLY A 191 9.02 -20.51 -6.78
N MET A 192 8.15 -19.51 -6.66
CA MET A 192 6.85 -19.66 -5.99
C MET A 192 5.81 -20.31 -6.91
N SER A 193 5.03 -21.24 -6.38
CA SER A 193 3.98 -21.94 -7.15
C SER A 193 2.68 -21.15 -7.15
N ALA A 194 2.29 -20.60 -8.30
CA ALA A 194 1.00 -19.92 -8.46
C ALA A 194 -0.20 -20.85 -8.22
N ALA A 195 -0.07 -22.13 -8.56
CA ALA A 195 -1.10 -23.14 -8.29
C ALA A 195 -1.24 -23.43 -6.77
N GLU A 196 -0.13 -23.44 -6.04
CA GLU A 196 -0.16 -23.56 -4.58
C GLU A 196 -0.75 -22.32 -3.92
N TRP A 197 -0.33 -21.12 -4.34
CA TRP A 197 -0.89 -19.87 -3.86
C TRP A 197 -2.40 -19.83 -4.01
N THR A 198 -2.90 -20.02 -5.25
CA THR A 198 -4.33 -20.03 -5.52
C THR A 198 -5.04 -21.09 -4.71
N ARG A 199 -4.49 -22.31 -4.57
CA ARG A 199 -5.10 -23.37 -3.75
C ARG A 199 -5.21 -22.95 -2.28
N VAL A 200 -4.11 -22.48 -1.67
CA VAL A 200 -4.06 -22.14 -0.24
C VAL A 200 -4.96 -20.96 0.08
N PHE A 201 -4.85 -19.84 -0.67
CA PHE A 201 -5.68 -18.66 -0.44
C PHE A 201 -7.16 -18.93 -0.72
N THR A 202 -7.51 -19.68 -1.78
CA THR A 202 -8.91 -20.04 -2.04
C THR A 202 -9.50 -20.90 -0.91
N GLN A 203 -8.72 -21.88 -0.40
CA GLN A 203 -9.16 -22.74 0.70
C GLN A 203 -9.29 -21.94 2.02
N ALA A 204 -8.35 -21.05 2.31
CA ALA A 204 -8.37 -20.22 3.52
C ALA A 204 -9.53 -19.22 3.50
N TYR A 205 -9.71 -18.47 2.41
CA TYR A 205 -10.85 -17.56 2.21
C TYR A 205 -12.20 -18.30 2.26
N ALA A 206 -12.28 -19.46 1.61
CA ALA A 206 -13.49 -20.29 1.67
C ALA A 206 -13.77 -20.82 3.08
N ALA A 207 -12.77 -21.13 3.91
CA ALA A 207 -12.99 -21.47 5.31
C ALA A 207 -13.44 -20.25 6.12
N PHE A 208 -12.71 -19.13 5.99
CA PHE A 208 -12.97 -17.89 6.72
C PHE A 208 -14.38 -17.37 6.50
N ARG A 209 -14.81 -17.19 5.24
CA ARG A 209 -16.11 -16.56 4.90
C ARG A 209 -17.33 -17.23 5.53
N HIS A 210 -17.29 -18.54 5.81
CA HIS A 210 -18.41 -19.25 6.43
C HIS A 210 -18.41 -19.13 7.96
N THR A 211 -17.24 -18.98 8.59
CA THR A 211 -17.12 -18.84 10.04
C THR A 211 -16.04 -17.82 10.46
N PRO A 212 -16.18 -16.50 10.15
CA PRO A 212 -15.14 -15.51 10.47
C PRO A 212 -14.79 -15.48 11.96
N ARG A 213 -15.80 -15.67 12.83
CA ARG A 213 -15.65 -15.70 14.30
C ARG A 213 -14.76 -16.83 14.84
N HIS A 214 -14.44 -17.85 14.05
CA HIS A 214 -13.50 -18.91 14.44
C HIS A 214 -12.03 -18.52 14.20
N TYR A 215 -11.79 -17.41 13.51
CA TYR A 215 -10.47 -16.95 13.07
C TYR A 215 -10.22 -15.51 13.53
N PRO A 216 -10.10 -15.26 14.84
CA PRO A 216 -10.00 -13.90 15.40
C PRO A 216 -8.70 -13.17 15.05
N SER A 217 -7.79 -13.78 14.28
CA SER A 217 -6.62 -13.12 13.70
C SER A 217 -6.91 -12.25 12.47
N LEU A 218 -8.12 -12.32 11.88
CA LEU A 218 -8.51 -11.49 10.74
C LEU A 218 -9.84 -10.78 11.05
N ASP A 219 -9.95 -9.51 10.66
CA ASP A 219 -11.21 -8.78 10.73
C ASP A 219 -12.29 -9.44 9.84
N PRO A 220 -13.57 -9.54 10.27
CA PRO A 220 -14.66 -10.08 9.46
C PRO A 220 -14.79 -9.48 8.03
N TYR A 221 -14.34 -8.24 7.80
CA TYR A 221 -14.27 -7.60 6.48
C TYR A 221 -13.47 -8.40 5.45
N ALA A 222 -12.50 -9.22 5.90
CA ALA A 222 -11.78 -10.18 5.05
C ALA A 222 -12.69 -11.22 4.35
N ALA A 223 -13.97 -11.30 4.69
CA ALA A 223 -14.96 -12.15 4.03
C ALA A 223 -15.57 -11.52 2.76
N GLU A 224 -15.42 -10.21 2.53
CA GLU A 224 -16.07 -9.49 1.42
C GLU A 224 -15.52 -9.88 0.05
N ALA A 225 -14.20 -10.03 -0.08
CA ALA A 225 -13.56 -10.47 -1.31
C ALA A 225 -12.20 -11.16 -1.07
N PRO A 226 -11.69 -11.98 -2.01
CA PRO A 226 -10.35 -12.55 -1.95
C PRO A 226 -9.22 -11.50 -1.85
N ALA A 227 -9.42 -10.31 -2.42
CA ALA A 227 -8.49 -9.19 -2.28
C ALA A 227 -8.45 -8.65 -0.85
N GLU A 228 -9.62 -8.42 -0.22
CA GLU A 228 -9.68 -8.03 1.21
C GLU A 228 -9.09 -9.11 2.12
N PHE A 229 -9.35 -10.39 1.83
CA PHE A 229 -8.72 -11.49 2.56
C PHE A 229 -7.19 -11.44 2.49
N PHE A 230 -6.63 -11.13 1.33
CA PHE A 230 -5.18 -10.95 1.17
C PHE A 230 -4.66 -9.70 1.90
N ALA A 231 -5.37 -8.58 1.82
CA ALA A 231 -4.96 -7.33 2.49
C ALA A 231 -4.98 -7.47 4.02
N VAL A 232 -6.08 -7.98 4.60
CA VAL A 232 -6.20 -8.22 6.05
C VAL A 232 -5.24 -9.32 6.52
N ALA A 233 -4.94 -10.32 5.69
CA ALA A 233 -3.88 -11.28 6.01
C ALA A 233 -2.48 -10.64 5.99
N CYS A 234 -2.23 -9.61 5.19
CA CYS A 234 -0.98 -8.84 5.23
C CYS A 234 -0.89 -7.95 6.47
N GLU A 235 -1.99 -7.33 6.92
CA GLU A 235 -2.06 -6.62 8.21
C GLU A 235 -1.73 -7.58 9.36
N ALA A 236 -2.45 -8.68 9.48
CA ALA A 236 -2.22 -9.69 10.52
C ALA A 236 -0.83 -10.33 10.45
N PHE A 237 -0.20 -10.39 9.28
CA PHE A 237 1.17 -10.86 9.10
C PHE A 237 2.22 -9.91 9.72
N PHE A 238 1.97 -8.60 9.70
CA PHE A 238 2.88 -7.61 10.29
C PHE A 238 2.53 -7.27 11.73
N GLU A 239 1.26 -7.23 12.10
CA GLU A 239 0.80 -6.85 13.44
C GLU A 239 0.80 -8.03 14.42
N ILE A 240 0.10 -9.13 14.08
CA ILE A 240 -0.18 -10.26 14.98
C ILE A 240 0.24 -11.61 14.37
N PRO A 241 1.51 -11.75 13.94
CA PRO A 241 1.97 -12.86 13.09
C PRO A 241 1.78 -14.26 13.72
N HIS A 242 1.84 -14.35 15.04
CA HIS A 242 1.61 -15.61 15.78
C HIS A 242 0.15 -16.04 15.73
N ALA A 243 -0.80 -15.11 15.78
CA ALA A 243 -2.23 -15.40 15.64
C ALA A 243 -2.56 -15.83 14.20
N LEU A 244 -2.01 -15.14 13.20
CA LEU A 244 -2.14 -15.55 11.80
C LEU A 244 -1.52 -16.94 11.54
N THR A 245 -0.37 -17.24 12.15
CA THR A 245 0.27 -18.56 12.03
C THR A 245 -0.58 -19.67 12.66
N ARG A 246 -1.25 -19.40 13.78
CA ARG A 246 -2.14 -20.35 14.45
C ARG A 246 -3.37 -20.66 13.59
N ASP A 247 -3.99 -19.63 13.03
CA ASP A 247 -5.27 -19.73 12.32
C ASP A 247 -5.09 -20.16 10.85
N PHE A 248 -4.06 -19.65 10.16
CA PHE A 248 -3.78 -19.89 8.75
C PHE A 248 -2.27 -20.13 8.47
N PRO A 249 -1.66 -21.21 9.00
CA PRO A 249 -0.22 -21.45 8.91
C PRO A 249 0.31 -21.50 7.46
N ALA A 250 -0.48 -22.02 6.52
CA ALA A 250 -0.10 -22.08 5.10
C ALA A 250 -0.15 -20.70 4.41
N VAL A 251 -1.10 -19.83 4.80
CA VAL A 251 -1.16 -18.44 4.33
C VAL A 251 0.05 -17.68 4.86
N TYR A 252 0.35 -17.82 6.15
CA TYR A 252 1.53 -17.22 6.78
C TYR A 252 2.82 -17.59 6.06
N ALA A 253 3.02 -18.88 5.75
CA ALA A 253 4.23 -19.36 5.05
C ALA A 253 4.36 -18.76 3.63
N LEU A 254 3.25 -18.61 2.90
CA LEU A 254 3.25 -17.99 1.58
C LEU A 254 3.50 -16.47 1.65
N LEU A 255 2.94 -15.77 2.63
CA LEU A 255 3.22 -14.35 2.87
C LEU A 255 4.69 -14.12 3.27
N ALA A 256 5.26 -14.99 4.11
CA ALA A 256 6.68 -14.95 4.45
C ALA A 256 7.58 -15.14 3.21
N ALA A 257 7.20 -16.04 2.29
CA ALA A 257 7.91 -16.25 1.03
C ALA A 257 7.75 -15.07 0.04
N LEU A 258 6.55 -14.46 -0.03
CA LEU A 258 6.28 -13.30 -0.88
C LEU A 258 7.01 -12.05 -0.39
N LEU A 259 6.80 -11.69 0.88
CA LEU A 259 7.32 -10.46 1.50
C LEU A 259 8.77 -10.59 1.94
N ARG A 260 9.31 -11.82 1.93
CA ARG A 260 10.68 -12.19 2.35
C ARG A 260 11.02 -11.79 3.78
N GLN A 261 10.02 -11.73 4.65
CA GLN A 261 10.11 -11.35 6.05
C GLN A 261 9.51 -12.44 6.95
N ASP A 262 9.88 -12.48 8.22
CA ASP A 262 9.23 -13.31 9.25
C ASP A 262 9.01 -12.47 10.52
N PRO A 263 7.91 -11.71 10.61
CA PRO A 263 7.67 -10.83 11.77
C PRO A 263 7.62 -11.55 13.12
N ARG A 264 7.43 -12.88 13.19
CA ARG A 264 7.50 -13.65 14.47
C ARG A 264 8.88 -13.64 15.09
N GLN A 265 9.93 -13.41 14.31
CA GLN A 265 11.30 -13.32 14.80
C GLN A 265 11.58 -12.01 15.53
N ARG A 266 10.70 -11.01 15.39
CA ARG A 266 10.83 -9.67 15.98
C ARG A 266 9.65 -9.22 16.85
N ILE A 267 8.49 -9.85 16.72
CA ILE A 267 7.31 -9.68 17.57
C ILE A 267 7.21 -10.90 18.48
N ALA A 268 7.22 -10.67 19.79
CA ALA A 268 6.99 -11.72 20.77
C ALA A 268 5.55 -12.28 20.64
N PRO A 269 5.31 -13.57 20.92
CA PRO A 269 3.95 -14.06 21.11
C PRO A 269 3.25 -13.22 22.19
N LEU A 270 1.99 -12.86 21.98
CA LEU A 270 1.16 -12.36 23.07
C LEU A 270 1.11 -13.45 24.13
N GLU A 271 1.64 -13.18 25.32
CA GLU A 271 1.48 -14.07 26.47
C GLU A 271 -0.01 -14.19 26.75
N ASN A 272 -0.52 -15.42 26.87
CA ASN A 272 -1.90 -15.65 27.28
C ASN A 272 -2.04 -15.16 28.73
N THR A 273 -2.46 -13.91 28.91
CA THR A 273 -2.90 -13.41 30.22
C THR A 273 -4.10 -14.27 30.66
N PRO A 274 -4.00 -14.99 31.79
CA PRO A 274 -5.00 -15.97 32.21
C PRO A 274 -6.31 -15.34 32.71
#